data_AF-A0A0F2PLS9-F1
#
_entry.id   AF-A0A0F2PLS9-F1
#
_cell.length_a   1.000
_cell.length_b   1.000
_cell.length_c   1.000
_cell.angle_alpha   90.00
_cell.angle_beta   90.00
_cell.angle_gamma   90.00
#
_symmetry.space_group_name_H-M   'P 1'
#
loop_
_entity.id
_entity.type
_entity.pdbx_description
1 polymer ?
#
loop_
_entity_poly.entity_id
_entity_poly.type
_entity_poly.pdbx_seq_one_letter_code
_entity_poly.pdbx_strand_id
1 'polypeptide(L)'
;PSISHKAWIVGLHLEYKTYSEIARTTRHSTASIKRYIMDFARVILCIQKGLSLTETAHIAGISERLAREYTGLYLRYNGPEYAERIQDLVVKAGPETAGEEQKGGLAIS
;
A
#
# COMPACT_ATOMS: atom_id res chain seq x y z
N PRO A 1 -17.08 -2.67 15.03
CA PRO A 1 -16.52 -2.96 13.68
C PRO A 1 -15.19 -3.72 13.79
N SER A 2 -15.09 -4.91 13.18
CA SER A 2 -13.84 -5.67 13.11
C SER A 2 -12.94 -5.11 12.00
N ILE A 3 -11.62 -5.04 12.25
CA ILE A 3 -10.62 -4.73 11.22
C ILE A 3 -10.70 -5.77 10.09
N SER A 4 -10.58 -5.35 8.83
CA SER A 4 -10.49 -6.34 7.74
C SER A 4 -9.16 -7.09 7.79
N HIS A 5 -9.15 -8.30 7.23
CA HIS A 5 -7.93 -9.11 7.11
C HIS A 5 -6.81 -8.38 6.33
N LYS A 6 -7.18 -7.52 5.37
CA LYS A 6 -6.23 -6.70 4.60
C LYS A 6 -5.56 -5.62 5.45
N ALA A 7 -6.35 -4.92 6.27
CA ALA A 7 -5.84 -3.92 7.20
C ALA A 7 -4.94 -4.55 8.28
N TRP A 8 -5.26 -5.76 8.74
CA TRP A 8 -4.35 -6.50 9.62
C TRP A 8 -2.99 -6.82 8.97
N ILE A 9 -2.99 -7.31 7.73
CA ILE A 9 -1.76 -7.57 6.96
C ILE A 9 -0.89 -6.31 6.84
N VAL A 10 -1.49 -5.17 6.51
CA VAL A 10 -0.78 -3.89 6.42
C VAL A 10 -0.22 -3.49 7.77
N GLY A 11 -0.98 -3.67 8.86
CA GLY A 11 -0.51 -3.42 10.22
C GLY A 11 0.76 -4.20 10.57
N LEU A 12 0.81 -5.50 10.24
CA LEU A 12 2.03 -6.30 10.45
C LEU A 12 3.23 -5.74 9.69
N HIS A 13 3.03 -5.23 8.48
CA HIS A 13 4.12 -4.61 7.72
C HIS A 13 4.59 -3.30 8.36
N LEU A 14 3.67 -2.50 8.91
CA LEU A 14 4.00 -1.29 9.66
C LEU A 14 4.81 -1.61 10.93
N GLU A 15 4.48 -2.72 11.59
CA GLU A 15 5.22 -3.31 12.72
C GLU A 15 6.53 -4.02 12.30
N TYR A 16 7.09 -3.66 11.14
CA TYR A 16 8.38 -4.15 10.64
C TYR A 16 8.45 -5.67 10.39
N LYS A 17 7.31 -6.37 10.28
CA LYS A 17 7.32 -7.78 9.84
C LYS A 17 7.71 -7.88 8.36
N THR A 18 8.54 -8.86 8.06
CA THR A 18 8.98 -9.18 6.70
C THR A 18 7.84 -9.83 5.90
N TYR A 19 7.95 -9.79 4.57
CA TYR A 19 6.98 -10.45 3.68
C TYR A 19 6.82 -11.94 3.98
N SER A 20 7.90 -12.64 4.30
CA SER A 20 7.89 -14.07 4.64
C SER A 20 7.20 -14.33 5.97
N GLU A 21 7.41 -13.50 6.99
CA GLU A 21 6.71 -13.61 8.27
C GLU A 21 5.21 -13.37 8.10
N ILE A 22 4.83 -12.32 7.37
CA ILE A 22 3.43 -12.00 7.09
C ILE A 22 2.78 -13.13 6.30
N ALA A 23 3.44 -13.65 5.27
CA ALA A 23 2.93 -14.76 4.46
C ALA A 23 2.67 -16.00 5.32
N ARG A 24 3.60 -16.36 6.21
CA ARG A 24 3.46 -17.49 7.14
C ARG A 24 2.33 -17.28 8.14
N THR A 25 2.25 -16.10 8.76
CA THR A 25 1.24 -15.77 9.78
C THR A 25 -0.16 -15.69 9.20
N THR A 26 -0.31 -15.11 8.02
CA THR A 26 -1.62 -14.82 7.42
C THR A 26 -2.05 -15.84 6.38
N ARG A 27 -1.16 -16.78 5.99
CA ARG A 27 -1.38 -17.75 4.90
C ARG A 27 -1.73 -17.09 3.57
N HIS A 28 -1.12 -15.93 3.31
CA HIS A 28 -1.26 -15.20 2.05
C HIS A 28 0.01 -15.29 1.20
N SER A 29 -0.15 -15.16 -0.11
CA SER A 29 1.00 -15.01 -1.01
C SER A 29 1.67 -13.65 -0.84
N THR A 30 2.99 -13.60 -1.04
CA THR A 30 3.76 -12.34 -1.05
C THR A 30 3.25 -11.34 -2.09
N ALA A 31 2.72 -11.82 -3.22
CA ALA A 31 2.07 -10.99 -4.23
C ALA A 31 0.80 -10.29 -3.69
N SER A 32 -0.03 -11.00 -2.92
CA SER A 32 -1.22 -10.41 -2.30
C SER A 32 -0.85 -9.40 -1.22
N ILE A 33 0.18 -9.71 -0.43
CA ILE A 33 0.72 -8.81 0.60
C ILE A 33 1.26 -7.54 -0.06
N LYS A 34 2.07 -7.66 -1.12
CA LYS A 34 2.59 -6.52 -1.89
C LYS A 34 1.46 -5.62 -2.35
N ARG A 35 0.42 -6.20 -2.96
CA ARG A 35 -0.76 -5.44 -3.43
C ARG A 35 -1.41 -4.65 -2.29
N TYR A 36 -1.67 -5.27 -1.14
CA TYR A 36 -2.31 -4.58 -0.01
C TYR A 36 -1.45 -3.44 0.55
N ILE A 37 -0.13 -3.62 0.59
CA ILE A 37 0.82 -2.58 1.00
C ILE A 37 0.82 -1.42 -0.01
N MET A 38 0.81 -1.71 -1.32
CA MET A 38 0.75 -0.67 -2.36
C MET A 38 -0.58 0.09 -2.35
N ASP A 39 -1.71 -0.60 -2.13
CA ASP A 39 -3.02 0.04 -1.98
C ASP A 39 -3.02 0.99 -0.78
N PHE A 40 -2.42 0.58 0.34
CA PHE A 40 -2.27 1.42 1.52
C PHE A 40 -1.38 2.64 1.26
N ALA A 41 -0.25 2.46 0.58
CA ALA A 41 0.63 3.58 0.22
C ALA A 41 -0.06 4.61 -0.68
N ARG A 42 -0.92 4.18 -1.62
CA ARG A 42 -1.78 5.09 -2.41
C ARG A 42 -2.76 5.86 -1.53
N VAL A 43 -3.34 5.22 -0.51
CA VAL A 43 -4.21 5.90 0.46
C VAL A 43 -3.44 6.99 1.21
N ILE A 44 -2.22 6.71 1.66
CA ILE A 44 -1.37 7.73 2.31
C ILE A 44 -1.16 8.93 1.38
N LEU A 45 -0.77 8.68 0.13
CA LEU A 45 -0.56 9.74 -0.87
C LEU A 45 -1.82 10.59 -1.10
N CYS A 46 -3.01 9.97 -1.14
CA CYS A 46 -4.28 10.68 -1.29
C CYS A 46 -4.58 11.57 -0.08
N ILE A 47 -4.37 11.06 1.14
CA ILE A 47 -4.57 11.80 2.38
C ILE A 47 -3.62 13.00 2.46
N GLN A 48 -2.34 12.81 2.11
CA GLN A 48 -1.34 13.90 2.07
C GLN A 48 -1.68 14.99 1.06
N LYS A 49 -2.41 14.64 -0.02
CA LYS A 49 -2.95 15.58 -1.01
C LYS A 49 -4.27 16.25 -0.58
N GLY A 50 -4.79 15.92 0.61
CA GLY A 50 -6.03 16.49 1.13
C GLY A 50 -7.30 15.96 0.47
N LEU A 51 -7.24 14.79 -0.18
CA LEU A 51 -8.40 14.20 -0.86
C LEU A 51 -9.42 13.66 0.13
N SER A 52 -10.70 13.73 -0.25
CA SER A 52 -11.78 13.13 0.50
C SER A 52 -11.67 11.60 0.52
N LEU A 53 -12.41 10.97 1.42
CA LEU A 53 -12.45 9.52 1.53
C LEU A 53 -12.97 8.85 0.24
N THR A 54 -14.00 9.42 -0.39
CA THR A 54 -14.58 8.89 -1.62
C THR A 54 -13.60 9.01 -2.80
N GLU A 55 -12.92 10.15 -2.94
CA GLU A 55 -11.86 10.33 -3.94
C GLU A 55 -10.69 9.36 -3.69
N THR A 56 -10.29 9.20 -2.43
CA THR A 56 -9.24 8.26 -2.02
C THR A 56 -9.60 6.84 -2.41
N ALA A 57 -10.82 6.40 -2.12
CA ALA A 57 -11.31 5.07 -2.47
C ALA A 57 -11.31 4.86 -4.00
N HIS A 58 -11.76 5.86 -4.75
CA HIS A 58 -11.78 5.84 -6.22
C HIS A 58 -10.36 5.74 -6.81
N ILE A 59 -9.43 6.60 -6.39
CA ILE A 59 -8.05 6.63 -6.91
C ILE A 59 -7.27 5.38 -6.50
N ALA A 60 -7.45 4.90 -5.27
CA ALA A 60 -6.79 3.69 -4.81
C ALA A 60 -7.42 2.40 -5.37
N GLY A 61 -8.58 2.47 -6.04
CA GLY A 61 -9.27 1.32 -6.61
C GLY A 61 -9.79 0.34 -5.55
N ILE A 62 -10.20 0.85 -4.38
CA ILE A 62 -10.67 0.05 -3.25
C ILE A 62 -12.05 0.51 -2.78
N SER A 63 -12.71 -0.30 -1.95
CA SER A 63 -13.97 0.11 -1.35
C SER A 63 -13.77 1.24 -0.35
N GLU A 64 -14.75 2.13 -0.20
CA GLU A 64 -14.69 3.19 0.82
C GLU A 64 -14.52 2.65 2.23
N ARG A 65 -15.06 1.46 2.52
CA ARG A 65 -14.83 0.81 3.81
C ARG A 65 -13.35 0.53 4.02
N LEU A 66 -12.67 -0.04 3.02
CA LEU A 66 -11.23 -0.34 3.13
C LEU A 66 -10.41 0.95 3.18
N ALA A 67 -10.80 1.98 2.41
CA ALA A 67 -10.19 3.30 2.50
C ALA A 67 -10.29 3.87 3.92
N ARG A 68 -11.45 3.77 4.59
CA ARG A 68 -11.61 4.20 6.00
C ARG A 68 -10.69 3.44 6.95
N GLU A 69 -10.62 2.11 6.80
CA GLU A 69 -9.75 1.27 7.61
C GLU A 69 -8.27 1.64 7.43
N TYR A 70 -7.84 1.91 6.19
CA TYR A 70 -6.49 2.35 5.87
C TYR A 70 -6.21 3.77 6.36
N THR A 71 -7.14 4.72 6.23
CA THR A 71 -7.01 6.04 6.85
C THR A 71 -6.83 5.92 8.36
N GLY A 72 -7.61 5.07 9.03
CA GLY A 72 -7.47 4.80 10.46
C GLY A 72 -6.11 4.21 10.84
N LEU A 73 -5.57 3.29 10.03
CA LEU A 73 -4.21 2.78 10.21
C LEU A 73 -3.17 3.88 10.05
N TYR A 74 -3.25 4.70 9.00
CA TYR A 74 -2.31 5.79 8.79
C TYR A 74 -2.33 6.75 9.99
N LEU A 75 -3.50 7.19 10.47
CA LEU A 75 -3.59 8.07 11.64
C LEU A 75 -2.98 7.46 12.91
N ARG A 76 -3.06 6.13 13.08
CA ARG A 76 -2.46 5.43 14.23
C ARG A 76 -0.94 5.33 14.13
N TYR A 77 -0.41 5.10 12.94
CA TYR A 77 1.01 4.85 12.72
C TYR A 77 1.79 6.08 12.24
N ASN A 78 1.13 7.20 11.93
CA ASN A 78 1.78 8.45 11.50
C ASN A 78 2.37 9.21 12.71
N GLY A 79 3.31 8.57 13.39
CA GLY A 79 4.09 9.11 14.49
C GLY A 79 5.59 8.85 14.30
N PRO A 80 6.44 9.41 15.16
CA PRO A 80 7.91 9.36 15.00
C PRO A 80 8.46 7.93 14.97
N GLU A 81 7.85 7.01 15.71
CA GLU A 81 8.26 5.60 15.80
C GLU A 81 8.22 4.87 14.45
N TYR A 82 7.28 5.21 13.58
CA TYR A 82 7.08 4.55 12.27
C TYR A 82 7.33 5.49 11.09
N ALA A 83 7.89 6.68 11.33
CA ALA A 83 8.08 7.71 10.30
C ALA A 83 8.89 7.20 9.11
N GLU A 84 9.98 6.45 9.37
CA GLU A 84 10.82 5.85 8.34
C GLU A 84 10.02 4.84 7.49
N ARG A 85 9.23 3.97 8.13
CA ARG A 85 8.39 2.98 7.44
C ARG A 85 7.33 3.66 6.55
N ILE A 86 6.68 4.70 7.05
CA ILE A 86 5.71 5.48 6.28
C ILE A 86 6.38 6.18 5.09
N GLN A 87 7.56 6.77 5.30
CA GLN A 87 8.32 7.41 4.24
C GLN A 87 8.74 6.42 3.15
N ASP A 88 9.23 5.24 3.52
CA ASP A 88 9.58 4.15 2.58
C ASP A 88 8.38 3.74 1.70
N LEU A 89 7.18 3.64 2.30
CA LEU A 89 5.96 3.34 1.56
C LEU A 89 5.60 4.43 0.55
N VAL A 90 5.70 5.70 0.95
CA VAL A 90 5.42 6.85 0.09
C VAL A 90 6.40 6.93 -1.07
N VAL A 91 7.69 6.72 -0.83
CA VAL A 91 8.72 6.72 -1.88
C VAL A 91 8.47 5.59 -2.89
N LYS A 92 8.14 4.38 -2.42
CA LYS A 92 7.86 3.23 -3.29
C LYS A 92 6.56 3.35 -4.09
N ALA A 93 5.58 4.11 -3.59
CA ALA A 93 4.30 4.32 -4.26
C ALA A 93 4.23 5.60 -5.09
N GLY A 94 5.22 6.48 -4.98
CA GLY A 94 5.44 7.56 -5.94
C GLY A 94 5.59 7.00 -7.36
N PRO A 95 5.44 7.84 -8.39
CA PRO A 95 5.64 7.39 -9.76
C PRO A 95 7.07 6.87 -9.91
N GLU A 96 7.21 5.54 -9.95
CA GLU A 96 8.23 4.91 -10.77
C GLU A 96 8.03 5.55 -12.15
N THR A 97 9.06 6.26 -12.63
CA THR A 97 9.08 6.88 -13.94
C THR A 97 8.45 5.92 -14.94
N ALA A 98 7.39 6.37 -15.58
CA ALA A 98 6.76 5.65 -16.67
C ALA A 98 7.84 5.19 -17.66
N GLY A 99 7.90 3.89 -17.92
CA GLY A 99 8.62 3.32 -19.05
C GLY A 99 9.80 2.42 -18.67
N GLU A 100 9.52 1.12 -18.63
CA GLU A 100 10.24 0.17 -19.49
C GLU A 100 9.22 -0.88 -19.95
N GLU A 101 8.38 -0.49 -20.91
CA GLU A 101 7.95 -1.42 -21.94
C GLU A 101 9.20 -1.76 -22.76
N GLN A 102 9.67 -3.00 -22.70
CA GLN A 102 10.42 -3.58 -23.81
C GLN A 102 9.58 -4.70 -24.41
N LYS A 103 8.62 -4.28 -25.23
CA LYS A 103 8.00 -5.14 -26.24
C LYS A 103 8.96 -5.28 -27.40
N GLY A 104 9.06 -6.52 -27.89
CA GLY A 104 9.18 -6.78 -29.32
C GLY A 104 10.61 -6.91 -29.86
N GLY A 105 10.98 -8.14 -30.20
CA GLY A 105 11.92 -8.34 -31.28
C GLY A 105 11.31 -7.93 -32.63
N LEU A 106 12.17 -7.50 -33.57
CA LEU A 106 12.35 -8.06 -34.91
C LEU A 106 13.22 -7.12 -35.76
N ALA A 107 14.34 -7.65 -36.29
CA ALA A 107 15.21 -7.18 -37.40
C ALA A 107 15.76 -5.73 -37.30
N ILE A 108 16.97 -5.36 -37.70
CA ILE A 108 17.67 -5.45 -39.01
C ILE A 108 19.16 -5.14 -38.65
N SER A 109 20.19 -5.89 -39.10
CA SER A 109 20.82 -5.88 -40.43
C SER A 109 21.73 -7.09 -40.59
#